data_AF-A0A3Q7F643-F1
#
_entry.id   AF-A0A3Q7F643-F1
#
_cell.length_a   1.000
_cell.length_b   1.000
_cell.length_c   1.000
_cell.angle_alpha   90.00
_cell.angle_beta   90.00
_cell.angle_gamma   90.00
#
_symmetry.space_group_name_H-M   'P 1'
#
loop_
_entity.id
_entity.type
_entity.pdbx_description
1 polymer ?
#
loop_
_entity_poly.entity_id
_entity_poly.type
_entity_poly.pdbx_seq_one_letter_code
_entity_poly.pdbx_strand_id
1 'polypeptide(L)'
;MVCFSSGLCPHSVVLWNIATHKFTTFHGIIHRVPPKNHITMRSNSLATDLATGFTFLPITNEYKLVRIILYLNHSAYIRITRWDDSMKFLPATEIDVDFPYQITQFGGRCLNANDAIHWLGRRVEGGPSIVIAFDMTEDKLREIGTPFTNGMERCKSYHRKLLLLNDDRLAIFGSLLSDENQQGYCNYSYTLWALNDYRCASECWSKQYTFETEYDLQPMGFRFNGEVVVIRMKGLPSKMCLYDRHTDQIKDLPVVIDNSMYYSSIFYYKESLVPLPPPPSNNNVCSFQYCPFQYCPPSIIHPDDEEEE
;
A
#
# COMPACT_ATOMS: atom_id res chain seq x y z
N MET A 1 -8.83 16.01 -2.43
CA MET A 1 -7.67 15.79 -3.33
C MET A 1 -7.42 14.29 -3.41
N VAL A 2 -7.13 13.71 -4.58
CA VAL A 2 -6.79 12.28 -4.71
C VAL A 2 -5.28 12.17 -4.91
N CYS A 3 -4.62 11.29 -4.16
CA CYS A 3 -3.21 10.98 -4.37
C CYS A 3 -3.07 9.62 -5.04
N PHE A 4 -2.45 9.60 -6.22
CA PHE A 4 -2.03 8.40 -6.91
C PHE A 4 -0.52 8.22 -6.72
N SER A 5 -0.10 7.27 -5.89
CA SER A 5 1.28 6.79 -5.96
C SER A 5 1.37 5.83 -7.16
N SER A 6 2.30 6.08 -8.07
CA SER A 6 2.50 5.19 -9.20
C SER A 6 3.24 3.94 -8.72
N GLY A 7 2.54 2.81 -8.64
CA GLY A 7 3.20 1.52 -8.41
C GLY A 7 4.14 1.10 -9.56
N LEU A 8 3.97 1.69 -10.75
CA LEU A 8 4.78 1.40 -11.95
C LEU A 8 5.93 2.39 -12.17
N CYS A 9 5.88 3.55 -11.53
CA CYS A 9 6.93 4.55 -11.58
C CYS A 9 7.35 4.85 -10.14
N PRO A 10 8.27 4.04 -9.56
CA PRO A 10 8.70 4.13 -8.17
C PRO A 10 9.26 5.50 -7.77
N HIS A 11 9.45 6.41 -8.73
CA HIS A 11 10.05 7.73 -8.59
C HIS A 11 9.06 8.89 -8.53
N SER A 12 7.75 8.68 -8.75
CA SER A 12 6.80 9.79 -8.82
C SER A 12 5.48 9.54 -8.08
N VAL A 13 4.96 10.59 -7.43
CA VAL A 13 3.60 10.63 -6.88
C VAL A 13 2.80 11.66 -7.66
N VAL A 14 1.57 11.32 -8.05
CA VAL A 14 0.67 12.21 -8.79
C VAL A 14 -0.49 12.59 -7.89
N LEU A 15 -0.62 13.87 -7.56
CA LEU A 15 -1.82 14.41 -6.96
C LEU A 15 -2.80 14.85 -8.03
N TRP A 16 -4.06 14.50 -7.85
CA TRP A 16 -5.17 14.95 -8.66
C TRP A 16 -6.09 15.81 -7.80
N ASN A 17 -6.24 17.06 -8.21
CA ASN A 17 -7.24 17.96 -7.65
C ASN A 17 -8.55 17.76 -8.43
N ILE A 18 -9.53 17.09 -7.82
CA ILE A 18 -10.84 16.85 -8.45
C ILE A 18 -11.55 18.17 -8.74
N ALA A 19 -11.51 19.14 -7.82
CA ALA A 19 -12.23 20.41 -7.97
C ALA A 19 -11.74 21.24 -9.17
N THR A 20 -10.45 21.15 -9.50
CA THR A 20 -9.86 21.85 -10.65
C THR A 20 -9.63 20.94 -11.86
N HIS A 21 -9.85 19.64 -11.72
CA HIS A 21 -9.47 18.59 -12.68
C HIS A 21 -8.00 18.61 -13.11
N LYS A 22 -7.09 19.13 -12.26
CA LYS A 22 -5.65 19.24 -12.57
C LYS A 22 -4.81 18.20 -11.83
N PHE A 23 -3.74 17.77 -12.49
CA PHE A 23 -2.73 16.89 -11.91
C PHE A 23 -1.47 17.67 -11.51
N THR A 24 -0.83 17.24 -10.43
CA THR A 24 0.46 17.73 -9.95
C THR A 24 1.35 16.53 -9.69
N THR A 25 2.50 16.47 -10.34
CA THR A 25 3.44 15.34 -10.20
C THR A 25 4.62 15.74 -9.32
N PHE A 26 4.78 15.02 -8.23
CA PHE A 26 5.93 15.07 -7.33
C PHE A 26 6.94 14.05 -7.83
N HIS A 27 7.95 14.54 -8.52
CA HIS A 27 9.10 13.74 -8.86
C HIS A 27 9.98 13.64 -7.62
N GLY A 28 10.22 12.42 -7.14
CA GLY A 28 11.34 12.17 -6.24
C GLY A 28 12.63 12.59 -6.93
N ILE A 29 13.63 13.03 -6.17
CA ILE A 29 14.94 13.34 -6.75
C ILE A 29 15.49 12.06 -7.41
N ILE A 30 15.58 12.07 -8.73
CA ILE A 30 16.40 11.13 -9.49
C ILE A 30 17.85 11.54 -9.24
N HIS A 31 18.49 11.01 -8.20
CA HIS A 31 19.95 11.07 -8.17
C HIS A 31 20.44 10.18 -9.31
N ARG A 32 20.75 10.78 -10.46
CA ARG A 32 21.53 10.10 -11.51
C ARG A 32 22.92 9.71 -11.01
N VAL A 33 23.36 10.27 -9.88
CA VAL A 33 24.58 9.89 -9.15
C VAL A 33 24.30 10.09 -7.65
N PRO A 34 24.47 9.06 -6.79
CA PRO A 34 24.42 9.24 -5.35
C PRO A 34 25.52 10.23 -4.90
N PRO A 35 25.37 10.94 -3.77
CA PRO A 35 26.45 11.74 -3.23
C PRO A 35 27.71 10.87 -3.06
N LYS A 36 28.83 11.30 -3.66
CA LYS A 36 30.10 10.54 -3.79
C LYS A 36 30.68 10.00 -2.47
N ASN A 37 30.17 10.43 -1.32
CA ASN A 37 30.73 10.10 -0.01
C ASN A 37 29.96 9.01 0.75
N HIS A 38 28.83 8.50 0.22
CA HIS A 38 28.10 7.37 0.81
C HIS A 38 28.22 6.06 0.01
N ILE A 39 28.98 6.07 -1.09
CA ILE A 39 29.05 4.99 -2.08
C ILE A 39 30.06 3.89 -1.69
N THR A 40 30.90 4.08 -0.69
CA THR A 40 31.99 3.12 -0.40
C THR A 40 31.55 1.76 0.15
N MET A 41 30.27 1.52 0.43
CA MET A 41 29.78 0.20 0.85
C MET A 41 28.63 -0.42 0.04
N ARG A 42 27.97 0.31 -0.88
CA ARG A 42 26.64 -0.12 -1.37
C ARG A 42 26.42 -0.16 -2.89
N SER A 43 27.47 0.05 -3.71
CA SER A 43 27.33 -0.01 -5.18
C SER A 43 27.17 -1.43 -5.75
N ASN A 44 27.34 -2.48 -4.93
CA ASN A 44 27.33 -3.88 -5.40
C ASN A 44 26.10 -4.68 -4.96
N SER A 45 25.16 -4.09 -4.22
CA SER A 45 23.93 -4.79 -3.80
C SER A 45 22.74 -4.37 -4.65
N LEU A 46 22.17 -5.32 -5.38
CA LEU A 46 20.90 -5.13 -6.09
C LEU A 46 19.80 -4.73 -5.09
N ALA A 47 19.08 -3.64 -5.40
CA ALA A 47 17.86 -3.29 -4.69
C ALA A 47 16.78 -4.31 -5.04
N THR A 48 16.08 -4.81 -4.03
CA THR A 48 15.13 -5.92 -4.15
C THR A 48 13.69 -5.47 -4.14
N ASP A 49 13.38 -4.45 -3.35
CA ASP A 49 12.02 -3.98 -3.15
C ASP A 49 12.03 -2.49 -2.75
N LEU A 50 10.92 -1.81 -3.02
CA LEU A 50 10.71 -0.41 -2.71
C LEU A 50 9.36 -0.22 -2.04
N ALA A 51 9.39 0.19 -0.77
CA ALA A 51 8.21 0.69 -0.08
C ALA A 51 8.08 2.20 -0.31
N THR A 52 6.88 2.67 -0.62
CA THR A 52 6.63 4.11 -0.75
C THR A 52 5.42 4.54 0.06
N GLY A 53 5.46 5.78 0.56
CA GLY A 53 4.39 6.40 1.31
C GLY A 53 4.33 7.89 1.06
N PHE A 54 3.13 8.44 0.94
CA PHE A 54 2.93 9.87 0.73
C PHE A 54 1.87 10.40 1.68
N THR A 55 2.13 11.55 2.28
CA THR A 55 1.14 12.27 3.09
C THR A 55 1.29 13.79 2.96
N PHE A 56 0.22 14.49 3.30
CA PHE A 56 0.28 15.89 3.69
C PHE A 56 0.20 15.96 5.21
N LEU A 57 1.09 16.71 5.84
CA LEU A 57 1.13 16.95 7.28
C LEU A 57 0.59 18.35 7.58
N PRO A 58 -0.61 18.47 8.15
CA PRO A 58 -1.17 19.78 8.49
C PRO A 58 -0.33 20.55 9.51
N ILE A 59 0.31 19.85 10.45
CA ILE A 59 1.08 20.48 11.54
C ILE A 59 2.31 21.23 11.04
N THR A 60 2.97 20.73 9.99
CA THR A 60 4.12 21.39 9.35
C THR A 60 3.72 22.13 8.07
N ASN A 61 2.49 21.95 7.57
CA ASN A 61 2.01 22.43 6.28
C ASN A 61 2.90 21.95 5.11
N GLU A 62 3.24 20.66 5.12
CA GLU A 62 4.17 20.07 4.15
C GLU A 62 3.63 18.78 3.54
N TYR A 63 3.99 18.54 2.29
CA TYR A 63 3.90 17.23 1.66
C TYR A 63 5.19 16.44 1.94
N LYS A 64 5.04 15.18 2.35
CA LYS A 64 6.15 14.26 2.59
C LYS A 64 5.98 12.98 1.77
N LEU A 65 7.07 12.55 1.13
CA LEU A 65 7.20 11.29 0.43
C LEU A 65 8.31 10.47 1.08
N VAL A 66 7.95 9.37 1.72
CA VAL A 66 8.89 8.40 2.27
C VAL A 66 9.13 7.27 1.26
N ARG A 67 10.39 6.89 1.10
CA ARG A 67 10.83 5.75 0.31
C ARG A 67 11.74 4.89 1.16
N ILE A 68 11.46 3.59 1.22
CA ILE A 68 12.31 2.59 1.87
C ILE A 68 12.90 1.73 0.75
N ILE A 69 14.19 1.90 0.49
CA ILE A 69 14.93 1.13 -0.51
C ILE A 69 15.53 -0.07 0.20
N LEU A 70 15.11 -1.27 -0.18
CA LEU A 70 15.53 -2.53 0.44
C LEU A 70 16.60 -3.22 -0.40
N TYR A 71 17.70 -3.59 0.22
CA TYR A 71 18.80 -4.31 -0.41
C TYR A 71 18.75 -5.80 -0.08
N LEU A 72 19.36 -6.64 -0.93
CA LEU A 72 19.44 -8.11 -0.73
C LEU A 72 19.97 -8.52 0.65
N ASN A 73 20.85 -7.71 1.24
CA ASN A 73 21.45 -7.97 2.54
C ASN A 73 20.57 -7.54 3.74
N HIS A 74 19.28 -7.28 3.51
CA HIS A 74 18.32 -6.79 4.52
C HIS A 74 18.67 -5.44 5.15
N SER A 75 19.64 -4.71 4.61
CA SER A 75 19.79 -3.28 4.94
C SER A 75 18.72 -2.48 4.20
N ALA A 76 18.27 -1.39 4.82
CA ALA A 76 17.45 -0.41 4.14
C ALA A 76 18.03 0.98 4.23
N TYR A 77 17.60 1.78 3.27
CA TYR A 77 17.86 3.19 3.23
C TYR A 77 16.52 3.91 3.10
N ILE A 78 16.25 4.82 4.02
CA ILE A 78 15.03 5.62 4.04
C ILE A 78 15.33 7.00 3.49
N ARG A 79 14.55 7.41 2.50
CA ARG A 79 14.60 8.74 1.92
C ARG A 79 13.28 9.45 2.09
N ILE A 80 13.34 10.66 2.63
CA ILE A 80 12.20 11.52 2.90
C ILE A 80 12.34 12.77 2.05
N THR A 81 11.50 12.87 1.03
CA THR A 81 11.40 14.07 0.20
C THR A 81 10.25 14.95 0.67
N ARG A 82 10.46 16.26 0.73
CA ARG A 82 9.56 17.22 1.36
C ARG A 82 9.26 18.38 0.42
N TRP A 83 8.03 18.89 0.48
CA TRP A 83 7.60 20.09 -0.22
C TRP A 83 6.70 20.93 0.68
N ASP A 84 6.75 22.24 0.55
CA ASP A 84 5.78 23.13 1.19
C ASP A 84 4.45 23.18 0.40
N ASP A 85 3.47 23.94 0.90
CA ASP A 85 2.17 24.16 0.27
C ASP A 85 2.24 24.89 -1.08
N SER A 86 3.34 25.59 -1.35
CA SER A 86 3.65 26.22 -2.63
C SER A 86 4.30 25.27 -3.64
N MET A 87 4.45 23.99 -3.29
CA MET A 87 5.11 22.95 -4.09
C MET A 87 6.62 23.17 -4.25
N LYS A 88 7.22 24.01 -3.42
CA LYS A 88 8.66 24.22 -3.43
C LYS A 88 9.35 23.08 -2.70
N PHE A 89 10.41 22.57 -3.31
CA PHE A 89 11.23 21.52 -2.73
C PHE A 89 11.90 22.00 -1.42
N LEU A 90 11.78 21.20 -0.38
CA LEU A 90 12.47 21.36 0.90
C LEU A 90 13.60 20.33 0.99
N PRO A 91 14.69 20.60 1.73
CA PRO A 91 15.81 19.66 1.86
C PRO A 91 15.34 18.23 2.22
N ALA A 92 15.75 17.25 1.41
CA ALA A 92 15.45 15.86 1.68
C ALA A 92 16.24 15.37 2.90
N THR A 93 15.65 14.44 3.64
CA THR A 93 16.31 13.73 4.74
C THR A 93 16.58 12.29 4.31
N GLU A 94 17.76 11.80 4.67
CA GLU A 94 18.25 10.48 4.30
C GLU A 94 18.71 9.78 5.57
N ILE A 95 18.21 8.58 5.82
CA ILE A 95 18.41 7.86 7.07
C ILE A 95 18.83 6.43 6.74
N ASP A 96 20.01 6.05 7.22
CA ASP A 96 20.43 4.66 7.27
C ASP A 96 19.79 4.00 8.50
N VAL A 97 19.05 2.92 8.27
CA VAL A 97 18.39 2.18 9.35
C VAL A 97 18.58 0.69 9.15
N ASP A 98 18.73 -0.02 10.26
CA ASP A 98 18.51 -1.45 10.27
C ASP A 98 17.04 -1.71 9.96
N PHE A 99 16.78 -2.57 8.98
CA PHE A 99 15.43 -2.89 8.55
C PHE A 99 15.25 -4.40 8.52
N PRO A 100 15.04 -5.02 9.69
CA PRO A 100 14.92 -6.46 9.82
C PRO A 100 13.54 -6.98 9.36
N TYR A 101 12.93 -6.33 8.37
CA TYR A 101 11.57 -6.60 7.93
C TYR A 101 11.51 -6.93 6.45
N GLN A 102 10.61 -7.85 6.12
CA GLN A 102 10.18 -8.13 4.76
C GLN A 102 8.76 -7.58 4.58
N ILE A 103 8.58 -6.67 3.63
CA ILE A 103 7.25 -6.18 3.27
C ILE A 103 6.57 -7.24 2.41
N THR A 104 5.39 -7.64 2.83
CA THR A 104 4.65 -8.76 2.20
C THR A 104 3.61 -8.30 1.19
N GLN A 105 3.31 -7.01 1.16
CA GLN A 105 2.40 -6.42 0.19
C GLN A 105 3.17 -6.09 -1.10
N PHE A 106 2.95 -6.90 -2.13
CA PHE A 106 3.54 -6.71 -3.46
C PHE A 106 3.33 -5.28 -3.98
N GLY A 107 4.44 -4.66 -4.43
CA GLY A 107 4.46 -3.29 -4.94
C GLY A 107 4.48 -2.21 -3.86
N GLY A 108 4.93 -2.52 -2.63
CA GLY A 108 5.23 -1.52 -1.60
C GLY A 108 4.03 -0.66 -1.17
N ARG A 109 2.81 -1.20 -1.32
CA ARG A 109 1.55 -0.48 -1.06
C ARG A 109 1.44 -0.16 0.41
N CYS A 110 1.14 1.09 0.69
CA CYS A 110 0.91 1.55 2.05
C CYS A 110 -0.54 1.94 2.30
N LEU A 111 -0.88 2.00 3.57
CA LEU A 111 -2.04 2.74 4.07
C LEU A 111 -1.55 3.99 4.80
N ASN A 112 -2.05 5.14 4.40
CA ASN A 112 -1.86 6.39 5.12
C ASN A 112 -2.99 6.55 6.14
N ALA A 113 -2.64 6.64 7.42
CA ALA A 113 -3.58 6.82 8.53
C ALA A 113 -2.85 7.44 9.72
N ASN A 114 -3.52 8.25 10.54
CA ASN A 114 -2.98 8.72 11.83
C ASN A 114 -1.56 9.30 11.73
N ASP A 115 -1.34 10.18 10.75
CA ASP A 115 -0.05 10.82 10.44
C ASP A 115 1.12 9.83 10.27
N ALA A 116 0.81 8.61 9.82
CA ALA A 116 1.78 7.55 9.60
C ALA A 116 1.46 6.76 8.33
N ILE A 117 2.51 6.20 7.74
CA ILE A 117 2.43 5.29 6.62
C ILE A 117 2.58 3.87 7.15
N HIS A 118 1.67 2.98 6.76
CA HIS A 118 1.60 1.61 7.26
C HIS A 118 1.78 0.61 6.12
N TRP A 119 2.61 -0.40 6.35
CA TRP A 119 2.78 -1.55 5.46
C TRP A 119 2.54 -2.84 6.25
N LEU A 120 2.07 -3.88 5.56
CA LEU A 120 2.04 -5.22 6.14
C LEU A 120 3.34 -5.97 5.81
N GLY A 121 3.97 -6.53 6.82
CA GLY A 121 5.20 -7.28 6.67
C GLY A 121 5.34 -8.41 7.68
N ARG A 122 6.57 -8.89 7.78
CA ARG A 122 7.06 -9.83 8.80
C ARG A 122 8.51 -9.55 9.10
N ARG A 123 9.04 -10.06 10.21
CA ARG A 123 10.49 -10.03 10.45
C ARG A 123 11.20 -11.01 9.52
N VAL A 124 12.43 -10.67 9.11
CA VAL A 124 13.27 -11.54 8.25
C VAL A 124 13.60 -12.85 8.97
N GLU A 125 13.81 -12.80 10.28
CA GLU A 125 14.04 -13.96 11.15
C GLU A 125 12.82 -14.89 11.27
N GLY A 126 11.68 -14.50 10.70
CA GLY A 126 10.41 -15.21 10.78
C GLY A 126 9.51 -14.70 11.91
N GLY A 127 8.43 -15.44 12.16
CA GLY A 127 7.39 -15.06 13.12
C GLY A 127 6.16 -14.42 12.46
N PRO A 128 5.19 -13.99 13.29
CA PRO A 128 3.89 -13.55 12.81
C PRO A 128 3.99 -12.30 11.96
N SER A 129 2.95 -12.05 11.16
CA SER A 129 2.83 -10.77 10.46
C SER A 129 2.79 -9.60 11.45
N ILE A 130 3.36 -8.49 11.00
CA ILE A 130 3.40 -7.22 11.71
C ILE A 130 2.90 -6.10 10.80
N VAL A 131 2.41 -5.03 11.39
CA VAL A 131 2.25 -3.75 10.71
C VAL A 131 3.49 -2.92 10.99
N ILE A 132 4.16 -2.51 9.92
CA ILE A 132 5.31 -1.61 9.96
C ILE A 132 4.74 -0.21 9.76
N ALA A 133 4.86 0.66 10.75
CA ALA A 133 4.41 2.04 10.69
C ALA A 133 5.62 2.98 10.61
N PHE A 134 5.58 3.96 9.70
CA PHE A 134 6.52 5.07 9.67
C PHE A 134 5.77 6.34 10.07
N ASP A 135 6.13 6.89 11.23
CA ASP A 135 5.61 8.15 11.73
C ASP A 135 6.13 9.29 10.86
N MET A 136 5.21 9.98 10.18
CA MET A 136 5.58 11.06 9.26
C MET A 136 5.91 12.36 10.00
N THR A 137 5.57 12.48 11.28
CA THR A 137 5.89 13.65 12.12
C THR A 137 7.27 13.49 12.76
N GLU A 138 7.53 12.32 13.36
CA GLU A 138 8.80 12.04 14.04
C GLU A 138 9.88 11.44 13.13
N ASP A 139 9.53 11.06 11.90
CA ASP A 139 10.40 10.38 10.94
C ASP A 139 11.01 9.07 11.52
N LYS A 140 10.19 8.28 12.24
CA LYS A 140 10.61 7.04 12.92
C LYS A 140 9.77 5.83 12.51
N LEU A 141 10.41 4.66 12.52
CA LEU A 141 9.73 3.38 12.38
C LEU A 141 9.17 2.89 13.72
N ARG A 142 8.01 2.24 13.66
CA ARG A 142 7.35 1.56 14.76
C ARG A 142 6.77 0.24 14.28
N GLU A 143 6.91 -0.79 15.10
CA GLU A 143 6.26 -2.08 14.89
C GLU A 143 4.93 -2.13 15.66
N ILE A 144 3.91 -2.67 15.02
CA ILE A 144 2.62 -2.96 15.65
C ILE A 144 2.33 -4.44 15.37
N GLY A 145 2.11 -5.23 16.43
CA GLY A 145 1.72 -6.63 16.26
C GLY A 145 0.42 -6.76 15.47
N THR A 146 0.17 -7.89 14.82
CA THR A 146 -1.14 -8.17 14.20
C THR A 146 -1.97 -9.11 15.08
N PRO A 147 -3.29 -9.19 14.89
CA PRO A 147 -4.12 -10.18 15.57
C PRO A 147 -3.93 -11.60 15.01
N PHE A 148 -2.99 -11.80 14.08
CA PHE A 148 -2.74 -13.09 13.45
C PHE A 148 -1.72 -13.88 14.26
N THR A 149 -2.15 -15.01 14.80
CA THR A 149 -1.27 -15.97 15.50
C THR A 149 -0.60 -16.92 14.51
N ASN A 150 0.45 -17.60 14.97
CA ASN A 150 1.10 -18.69 14.24
C ASN A 150 0.05 -19.76 13.88
N GLY A 151 -0.33 -19.83 12.59
CA GLY A 151 -1.42 -20.68 12.08
C GLY A 151 -2.30 -20.01 11.03
N MET A 152 -2.56 -18.69 11.15
CA MET A 152 -3.24 -17.90 10.11
C MET A 152 -2.39 -17.67 8.86
N GLU A 153 -1.13 -18.15 8.85
CA GLU A 153 -0.12 -18.02 7.78
C GLU A 153 -0.28 -19.02 6.64
N ARG A 154 -1.17 -20.01 6.77
CA ARG A 154 -1.53 -20.90 5.65
C ARG A 154 -2.19 -20.15 4.48
N CYS A 155 -2.67 -18.94 4.75
CA CYS A 155 -3.36 -18.11 3.78
C CYS A 155 -2.39 -17.29 2.92
N LYS A 156 -2.71 -17.17 1.63
CA LYS A 156 -1.94 -16.37 0.68
C LYS A 156 -1.91 -14.90 1.09
N SER A 157 -0.83 -14.19 0.75
CA SER A 157 -0.59 -12.80 1.18
C SER A 157 -1.72 -11.84 0.78
N TYR A 158 -2.37 -12.06 -0.36
CA TYR A 158 -3.47 -11.21 -0.83
C TYR A 158 -4.76 -11.36 0.00
N HIS A 159 -4.90 -12.39 0.83
CA HIS A 159 -6.02 -12.49 1.77
C HIS A 159 -5.94 -11.48 2.92
N ARG A 160 -4.82 -10.75 3.04
CA ARG A 160 -4.58 -9.77 4.08
C ARG A 160 -4.52 -8.37 3.49
N LYS A 161 -5.26 -7.44 4.10
CA LYS A 161 -5.31 -6.05 3.65
C LYS A 161 -5.37 -5.10 4.83
N LEU A 162 -4.52 -4.08 4.81
CA LEU A 162 -4.63 -2.90 5.67
C LEU A 162 -5.61 -1.90 5.05
N LEU A 163 -6.44 -1.31 5.88
CA LEU A 163 -7.50 -0.38 5.49
C LEU A 163 -7.92 0.51 6.66
N LEU A 164 -8.76 1.50 6.38
CA LEU A 164 -9.39 2.35 7.38
C LEU A 164 -10.83 1.91 7.63
N LEU A 165 -11.18 1.66 8.89
CA LEU A 165 -12.56 1.50 9.33
C LEU A 165 -13.08 2.87 9.78
N ASN A 166 -14.25 3.28 9.28
CA ASN A 166 -14.86 4.58 9.59
C ASN A 166 -13.95 5.78 9.32
N ASP A 167 -13.07 5.67 8.32
CA ASP A 167 -12.12 6.71 7.85
C ASP A 167 -11.01 7.13 8.82
N ASP A 168 -10.93 6.58 10.04
CA ASP A 168 -9.95 6.98 11.06
C ASP A 168 -9.25 5.81 11.76
N ARG A 169 -9.92 4.68 11.94
CA ARG A 169 -9.37 3.53 12.69
C ARG A 169 -8.61 2.60 11.77
N LEU A 170 -7.34 2.37 12.11
CA LEU A 170 -6.53 1.38 11.42
C LEU A 170 -7.17 -0.01 11.58
N ALA A 171 -7.38 -0.70 10.46
CA ALA A 171 -8.03 -1.99 10.42
C ALA A 171 -7.27 -2.96 9.52
N ILE A 172 -7.47 -4.24 9.77
CA ILE A 172 -6.88 -5.32 9.00
C ILE A 172 -7.91 -6.41 8.73
N PHE A 173 -8.08 -6.77 7.46
CA PHE A 173 -8.69 -8.04 7.10
C PHE A 173 -7.63 -9.12 7.10
N GLY A 174 -7.97 -10.28 7.65
CA GLY A 174 -7.23 -11.52 7.41
C GLY A 174 -8.17 -12.68 7.21
N SER A 175 -7.69 -13.72 6.55
CA SER A 175 -8.44 -14.96 6.37
C SER A 175 -7.81 -16.15 7.07
N LEU A 176 -8.64 -17.14 7.36
CA LEU A 176 -8.27 -18.50 7.69
C LEU A 176 -8.83 -19.44 6.61
N LEU A 177 -8.06 -20.47 6.29
CA LEU A 177 -8.48 -21.55 5.42
C LEU A 177 -8.85 -22.75 6.31
N SER A 178 -10.04 -23.31 6.13
CA SER A 178 -10.38 -24.61 6.71
C SER A 178 -9.61 -25.74 6.01
N ASP A 179 -9.41 -26.85 6.71
CA ASP A 179 -8.85 -28.05 6.08
C ASP A 179 -9.78 -28.51 4.93
N GLU A 180 -9.20 -29.07 3.87
CA GLU A 180 -9.96 -29.57 2.73
C GLU A 180 -11.01 -30.57 3.17
N ASN A 181 -12.26 -30.32 2.77
CA ASN A 181 -13.32 -31.28 3.02
C ASN A 181 -13.15 -32.52 2.12
N GLN A 182 -13.92 -33.58 2.39
CA GLN A 182 -13.88 -34.85 1.64
C GLN A 182 -14.18 -34.68 0.13
N GLN A 183 -14.69 -33.53 -0.28
CA GLN A 183 -15.05 -33.19 -1.65
C GLN A 183 -13.99 -32.30 -2.35
N GLY A 184 -12.86 -32.01 -1.68
CA GLY A 184 -11.76 -31.20 -2.21
C GLY A 184 -11.99 -29.68 -2.18
N TYR A 185 -13.00 -29.20 -1.44
CA TYR A 185 -13.25 -27.77 -1.27
C TYR A 185 -12.76 -27.26 0.09
N CYS A 186 -12.22 -26.05 0.11
CA CYS A 186 -11.91 -25.30 1.33
C CYS A 186 -12.95 -24.20 1.53
N ASN A 187 -13.45 -24.06 2.76
CA ASN A 187 -14.12 -22.84 3.17
C ASN A 187 -13.10 -21.81 3.66
N TYR A 188 -13.35 -20.55 3.34
CA TYR A 188 -12.56 -19.41 3.75
C TYR A 188 -13.33 -18.65 4.83
N SER A 189 -12.67 -18.33 5.94
CA SER A 189 -13.19 -17.46 6.99
C SER A 189 -12.45 -16.14 6.95
N TYR A 190 -13.13 -15.02 6.76
CA TYR A 190 -12.54 -13.69 6.74
C TYR A 190 -12.94 -12.94 8.00
N THR A 191 -11.96 -12.39 8.71
CA THR A 191 -12.17 -11.64 9.94
C THR A 191 -11.61 -10.24 9.81
N LEU A 192 -12.43 -9.25 10.16
CA LEU A 192 -12.01 -7.86 10.31
C LEU A 192 -11.58 -7.60 11.76
N TRP A 193 -10.41 -7.01 11.91
CA TRP A 193 -9.93 -6.48 13.18
C TRP A 193 -9.69 -4.98 13.05
N ALA A 194 -9.98 -4.23 14.11
CA ALA A 194 -9.68 -2.81 14.19
C ALA A 194 -8.81 -2.54 15.41
N LEU A 195 -7.83 -1.67 15.21
CA LEU A 195 -6.90 -1.23 16.23
C LEU A 195 -7.56 -0.13 17.07
N ASN A 196 -7.59 -0.32 18.37
CA ASN A 196 -8.05 0.66 19.34
C ASN A 196 -6.86 1.39 19.95
N ASP A 197 -7.11 2.63 20.39
CA ASP A 197 -6.15 3.44 21.14
C ASP A 197 -4.78 3.53 20.46
N TYR A 198 -4.78 3.85 19.16
CA TYR A 198 -3.57 3.95 18.36
C TYR A 198 -2.54 4.89 19.00
N ARG A 199 -1.29 4.42 19.18
CA ARG A 199 -0.19 5.10 19.89
C ARG A 199 -0.42 5.32 21.40
N CYS A 200 -1.41 4.68 22.02
CA CYS A 200 -1.58 4.68 23.47
C CYS A 200 -1.00 3.41 24.10
N ALA A 201 -0.78 3.45 25.41
CA ALA A 201 -0.30 2.27 26.17
C ALA A 201 -1.30 1.09 26.16
N SER A 202 -2.58 1.36 25.89
CA SER A 202 -3.65 0.36 25.77
C SER A 202 -3.89 -0.11 24.32
N GLU A 203 -2.99 0.20 23.38
CA GLU A 203 -3.12 -0.16 21.96
C GLU A 203 -3.40 -1.67 21.79
N CYS A 204 -4.55 -2.02 21.24
CA CYS A 204 -4.98 -3.41 21.10
C CYS A 204 -5.90 -3.64 19.90
N TRP A 205 -5.84 -4.84 19.33
CA TRP A 205 -6.74 -5.26 18.25
C TRP A 205 -8.04 -5.82 18.80
N SER A 206 -9.16 -5.35 18.27
CA SER A 206 -10.49 -5.86 18.58
C SER A 206 -11.16 -6.42 17.34
N LYS A 207 -11.68 -7.65 17.46
CA LYS A 207 -12.45 -8.30 16.40
C LYS A 207 -13.73 -7.50 16.17
N GLN A 208 -13.99 -7.15 14.91
CA GLN A 208 -15.19 -6.42 14.52
C GLN A 208 -16.26 -7.40 14.05
N TYR A 209 -15.92 -8.28 13.12
CA TYR A 209 -16.80 -9.36 12.66
C TYR A 209 -16.02 -10.43 11.89
N THR A 210 -16.66 -11.58 11.68
CA THR A 210 -16.18 -12.67 10.83
C THR A 210 -17.30 -13.11 9.91
N PHE A 211 -16.95 -13.49 8.68
CA PHE A 211 -17.86 -14.18 7.77
C PHE A 211 -17.16 -15.33 7.08
N GLU A 212 -17.94 -16.28 6.61
CA GLU A 212 -17.45 -17.48 5.95
C GLU A 212 -17.99 -17.57 4.53
N THR A 213 -17.17 -18.09 3.61
CA THR A 213 -17.57 -18.25 2.23
C THR A 213 -16.74 -19.34 1.56
N GLU A 214 -17.32 -19.99 0.55
CA GLU A 214 -16.59 -20.87 -0.37
C GLU A 214 -15.67 -20.10 -1.33
N TYR A 215 -15.80 -18.77 -1.40
CA TYR A 215 -15.03 -17.95 -2.32
C TYR A 215 -13.65 -17.57 -1.78
N ASP A 216 -12.65 -17.75 -2.64
CA ASP A 216 -11.32 -17.16 -2.48
C ASP A 216 -11.41 -15.66 -2.80
N LEU A 217 -11.31 -14.80 -1.78
CA LEU A 217 -11.56 -13.37 -1.84
C LEU A 217 -10.30 -12.59 -1.47
N GLN A 218 -10.06 -11.51 -2.20
CA GLN A 218 -9.11 -10.46 -1.85
C GLN A 218 -9.89 -9.24 -1.32
N PRO A 219 -9.78 -8.90 -0.03
CA PRO A 219 -10.38 -7.68 0.51
C PRO A 219 -9.68 -6.43 -0.02
N MET A 220 -10.47 -5.43 -0.45
CA MET A 220 -9.94 -4.21 -1.08
C MET A 220 -10.15 -2.95 -0.24
N GLY A 221 -11.20 -2.93 0.59
CA GLY A 221 -11.58 -1.81 1.44
C GLY A 221 -13.09 -1.79 1.69
N PHE A 222 -13.60 -0.72 2.29
CA PHE A 222 -15.03 -0.41 2.42
C PHE A 222 -15.60 0.50 1.32
N ARG A 223 -16.92 0.56 1.23
CA ARG A 223 -17.69 1.62 0.61
C ARG A 223 -18.23 2.55 1.70
N PHE A 224 -18.74 3.72 1.33
CA PHE A 224 -19.27 4.74 2.25
C PHE A 224 -20.38 4.22 3.20
N ASN A 225 -21.12 3.19 2.83
CA ASN A 225 -22.16 2.55 3.66
C ASN A 225 -21.64 1.36 4.49
N GLY A 226 -20.33 1.15 4.56
CA GLY A 226 -19.71 0.05 5.32
C GLY A 226 -19.72 -1.32 4.64
N GLU A 227 -20.23 -1.43 3.41
CA GLU A 227 -20.05 -2.63 2.56
C GLU A 227 -18.56 -2.84 2.27
N VAL A 228 -18.10 -4.09 2.20
CA VAL A 228 -16.71 -4.39 1.85
C VAL A 228 -16.60 -4.66 0.36
N VAL A 229 -15.66 -4.00 -0.29
CA VAL A 229 -15.29 -4.34 -1.66
C VAL A 229 -14.28 -5.48 -1.63
N VAL A 230 -14.59 -6.54 -2.37
CA VAL A 230 -13.75 -7.74 -2.49
C VAL A 230 -13.55 -8.12 -3.96
N ILE A 231 -12.47 -8.82 -4.27
CA ILE A 231 -12.26 -9.45 -5.59
C ILE A 231 -12.33 -10.96 -5.40
N ARG A 232 -13.14 -11.63 -6.22
CA ARG A 232 -13.17 -13.09 -6.29
C ARG A 232 -12.01 -13.58 -7.15
N MET A 233 -11.09 -14.31 -6.51
CA MET A 233 -9.82 -14.74 -7.10
C MET A 233 -9.94 -16.05 -7.90
N LYS A 234 -11.01 -16.82 -7.67
CA LYS A 234 -11.34 -18.04 -8.43
C LYS A 234 -12.51 -17.77 -9.38
N GLY A 235 -12.31 -18.06 -10.68
CA GLY A 235 -13.27 -17.85 -11.76
C GLY A 235 -12.73 -16.87 -12.80
N LEU A 236 -12.74 -17.26 -14.08
CA LEU A 236 -12.30 -16.42 -15.19
C LEU A 236 -13.53 -15.82 -15.91
N PRO A 237 -13.63 -14.48 -16.06
CA PRO A 237 -12.76 -13.44 -15.51
C PRO A 237 -12.98 -13.22 -14.00
N SER A 238 -11.97 -12.66 -13.33
CA SER A 238 -12.09 -12.23 -11.93
C SER A 238 -13.20 -11.18 -11.80
N LYS A 239 -13.99 -11.27 -10.72
CA LYS A 239 -15.12 -10.36 -10.48
C LYS A 239 -14.90 -9.52 -9.25
N MET A 240 -15.22 -8.24 -9.35
CA MET A 240 -15.38 -7.40 -8.17
C MET A 240 -16.75 -7.63 -7.55
N CYS A 241 -16.81 -7.74 -6.23
CA CYS A 241 -18.06 -7.92 -5.50
C CYS A 241 -18.15 -6.94 -4.33
N LEU A 242 -19.37 -6.72 -3.86
CA LEU A 242 -19.68 -6.08 -2.59
C LEU A 242 -20.16 -7.13 -1.61
N TYR A 243 -19.51 -7.21 -0.46
CA TYR A 243 -19.98 -7.96 0.68
C TYR A 243 -20.73 -7.03 1.63
N ASP A 244 -22.00 -7.34 1.88
CA ASP A 244 -22.83 -6.64 2.86
C ASP A 244 -22.79 -7.40 4.19
N ARG A 245 -22.16 -6.76 5.19
CA ARG A 245 -22.01 -7.32 6.54
C ARG A 245 -23.32 -7.47 7.32
N HIS A 246 -24.39 -6.81 6.89
CA HIS A 246 -25.69 -6.85 7.58
C HIS A 246 -26.58 -7.99 7.08
N THR A 247 -26.43 -8.35 5.80
CA THR A 247 -27.23 -9.40 5.15
C THR A 247 -26.41 -10.67 4.88
N ASP A 248 -25.10 -10.62 5.06
CA ASP A 248 -24.14 -11.68 4.75
C ASP A 248 -24.19 -12.11 3.26
N GLN A 249 -24.53 -11.16 2.39
CA GLN A 249 -24.66 -11.39 0.95
C GLN A 249 -23.46 -10.82 0.19
N ILE A 250 -23.05 -11.54 -0.85
CA ILE A 250 -22.05 -11.08 -1.81
C ILE A 250 -22.75 -10.77 -3.13
N LYS A 251 -22.67 -9.51 -3.56
CA LYS A 251 -23.25 -9.02 -4.82
C LYS A 251 -22.15 -8.72 -5.83
N ASP A 252 -22.28 -9.26 -7.04
CA ASP A 252 -21.38 -8.94 -8.15
C ASP A 252 -21.55 -7.47 -8.58
N LEU A 253 -20.43 -6.78 -8.76
CA LEU A 253 -20.39 -5.49 -9.44
C LEU A 253 -20.26 -5.70 -10.95
N PRO A 254 -20.82 -4.81 -11.78
CA PRO A 254 -20.71 -4.88 -13.24
C PRO A 254 -19.32 -4.39 -13.71
N VAL A 255 -18.26 -4.90 -13.10
CA VAL A 255 -16.86 -4.58 -13.40
C VAL A 255 -16.14 -5.88 -13.67
N VAL A 256 -15.66 -6.03 -14.91
CA VAL A 256 -14.82 -7.16 -15.31
C VAL A 256 -13.37 -6.80 -15.01
N ILE A 257 -12.71 -7.61 -14.19
CA ILE A 257 -11.31 -7.42 -13.84
C ILE A 257 -10.48 -8.41 -14.67
N ASP A 258 -9.55 -7.89 -15.46
CA ASP A 258 -8.53 -8.73 -16.10
C ASP A 258 -7.57 -9.28 -15.03
N ASN A 259 -7.11 -10.51 -15.19
CA ASN A 259 -6.27 -11.20 -14.21
C ASN A 259 -4.92 -10.50 -13.95
N SER A 260 -4.52 -9.53 -14.77
CA SER A 260 -3.39 -8.66 -14.50
C SER A 260 -3.59 -7.74 -13.27
N MET A 261 -4.83 -7.61 -12.76
CA MET A 261 -5.23 -6.69 -11.70
C MET A 261 -5.30 -7.28 -10.27
N TYR A 262 -4.62 -8.41 -9.99
CA TYR A 262 -4.35 -8.92 -8.63
C TYR A 262 -3.80 -7.87 -7.66
N TYR A 263 -3.38 -6.75 -8.21
CA TYR A 263 -2.72 -5.63 -7.57
C TYR A 263 -3.55 -4.36 -7.76
N SER A 264 -4.83 -4.37 -7.39
CA SER A 264 -5.66 -3.15 -7.38
C SER A 264 -5.69 -2.51 -5.98
N SER A 265 -5.93 -1.20 -5.91
CA SER A 265 -6.14 -0.48 -4.65
C SER A 265 -7.36 0.41 -4.79
N ILE A 266 -8.18 0.48 -3.75
CA ILE A 266 -9.29 1.42 -3.67
C ILE A 266 -8.77 2.66 -2.95
N PHE A 267 -8.97 3.82 -3.56
CA PHE A 267 -8.59 5.11 -3.00
C PHE A 267 -9.83 5.81 -2.48
N TYR A 268 -9.84 6.14 -1.19
CA TYR A 268 -10.85 7.03 -0.62
C TYR A 268 -10.48 8.46 -0.94
N TYR A 269 -11.44 9.20 -1.49
CA TYR A 269 -11.30 10.62 -1.67
C TYR A 269 -11.56 11.32 -0.34
N LYS A 270 -10.59 12.08 0.15
CA LYS A 270 -10.81 13.08 1.20
C LYS A 270 -10.98 14.43 0.53
N GLU A 271 -12.11 15.10 0.76
CA GLU A 271 -12.30 16.48 0.32
C GLU A 271 -11.18 17.36 0.89
N SER A 272 -10.50 18.07 0.00
CA SER A 272 -9.46 19.04 0.39
C SER A 272 -10.14 20.40 0.47
N LEU A 273 -10.18 20.99 1.66
CA LEU A 273 -10.68 22.35 1.89
C LEU A 273 -9.72 23.44 1.42
N VAL A 274 -8.53 23.07 0.90
CA VAL A 274 -7.52 24.03 0.45
C VAL A 274 -7.53 24.12 -1.08
N PRO A 275 -7.80 25.31 -1.67
CA PRO A 275 -7.56 25.56 -3.08
C PRO A 275 -6.05 25.54 -3.33
N LEU A 276 -5.58 24.70 -4.25
CA LEU A 276 -4.20 24.80 -4.73
C LEU A 276 -4.04 26.12 -5.51
N PRO A 277 -2.91 26.84 -5.36
CA PRO A 277 -2.64 28.00 -6.20
C PRO A 277 -2.63 27.59 -7.68
N PRO A 278 -3.11 28.46 -8.59
CA PRO A 278 -3.06 28.20 -10.01
C PRO A 278 -1.60 28.01 -10.45
N PRO A 279 -1.27 26.94 -11.20
CA PRO A 279 0.08 26.76 -11.71
C PRO A 279 0.41 27.86 -12.72
N PRO A 280 1.71 28.20 -12.90
CA PRO A 280 2.14 29.06 -13.99
C PRO A 280 1.66 28.46 -15.31
N SER A 281 1.05 29.31 -16.13
CA SER A 281 0.40 28.94 -17.39
C SER A 281 1.37 28.21 -18.32
N ASN A 282 1.21 26.88 -18.44
CA ASN A 282 1.45 26.14 -19.66
C ASN A 282 0.66 24.82 -19.65
N ASN A 283 0.01 24.58 -20.78
CA ASN A 283 -0.98 23.54 -21.05
C ASN A 283 -0.47 22.12 -20.79
N ASN A 284 -1.33 21.26 -20.22
CA ASN A 284 -1.97 20.15 -20.94
C ASN A 284 -2.96 19.41 -20.02
N VAL A 285 -4.22 19.38 -20.46
CA VAL A 285 -5.30 18.59 -19.87
C VAL A 285 -5.09 17.14 -20.31
N CYS A 286 -4.58 16.27 -19.44
CA CYS A 286 -4.62 14.83 -19.69
C CYS A 286 -6.01 14.29 -19.29
N SER A 287 -6.80 13.88 -20.26
CA SER A 287 -7.92 12.95 -20.02
C SER A 287 -7.35 11.61 -19.51
N PHE A 288 -8.17 10.78 -18.87
CA PHE A 288 -7.74 9.44 -18.41
C PHE A 288 -7.18 8.52 -19.53
N GLN A 289 -7.35 8.91 -20.81
CA GLN A 289 -6.71 8.28 -21.98
C GLN A 289 -5.22 8.63 -22.15
N TYR A 290 -4.72 9.63 -21.42
CA TYR A 290 -3.32 10.08 -21.42
C TYR A 290 -2.71 9.98 -20.03
N CYS A 291 -3.17 9.01 -19.24
CA CYS A 291 -2.45 8.62 -18.04
C CYS A 291 -1.08 8.08 -18.48
N PRO A 292 0.07 8.64 -18.04
CA PRO A 292 1.40 8.18 -18.44
C PRO A 292 1.67 6.71 -18.03
N PHE A 293 0.75 6.08 -17.30
CA PHE A 293 0.78 4.68 -16.91
C PHE A 293 0.16 3.71 -17.93
N GLN A 294 -0.39 4.17 -19.06
CA GLN A 294 -0.98 3.28 -20.07
C GLN A 294 0.04 2.58 -20.99
N TYR A 295 1.30 3.05 -21.04
CA TYR A 295 2.35 2.38 -21.79
C TYR A 295 3.70 2.53 -21.08
N CYS A 296 4.08 1.52 -20.31
CA CYS A 296 5.48 1.14 -20.16
C CYS A 296 5.63 -0.23 -20.84
N PRO A 297 6.51 -0.40 -21.83
CA PRO A 297 6.84 -1.74 -22.30
C PRO A 297 7.35 -2.55 -21.09
N PRO A 298 7.03 -3.86 -21.01
CA PRO A 298 7.55 -4.70 -19.96
C PRO A 298 9.07 -4.55 -19.94
N SER A 299 9.62 -4.19 -18.78
CA SER A 299 11.04 -4.35 -18.53
C SER A 299 11.35 -5.82 -18.76
N ILE A 300 12.14 -6.08 -19.82
CA ILE A 300 12.64 -7.40 -20.17
C ILE A 300 13.50 -7.84 -18.98
N ILE A 301 12.89 -8.62 -18.09
CA ILE A 301 13.62 -9.51 -17.21
C ILE A 301 13.96 -10.67 -18.14
N HIS A 302 15.21 -10.73 -18.59
CA HIS A 302 15.72 -11.96 -19.17
C HIS A 302 15.64 -13.01 -18.07
N PRO A 303 14.86 -14.10 -18.24
CA PRO A 303 15.12 -15.28 -17.45
C PRO A 303 16.52 -15.74 -17.85
N ASP A 304 17.42 -15.82 -16.87
CA ASP A 304 18.69 -16.49 -17.06
C ASP A 304 18.41 -17.89 -17.60
N ASP A 305 19.06 -18.23 -18.71
CA ASP A 305 19.03 -19.54 -19.31
C ASP A 305 19.38 -20.58 -18.24
N GLU A 306 18.52 -21.60 -18.13
CA GLU A 306 18.80 -22.82 -17.42
C GLU A 306 20.05 -23.46 -18.05
N GLU A 307 21.19 -23.41 -17.36
CA GLU A 307 22.28 -24.35 -17.59
C GLU A 307 21.83 -25.73 -17.09
N GLU A 308 21.19 -26.51 -17.96
CA GLU A 308 21.18 -27.97 -17.88
C GLU A 308 22.35 -28.52 -18.72
N GLU A 309 23.25 -29.25 -18.03
CA GLU A 309 24.30 -30.20 -18.46
C GLU A 309 25.14 -29.93 -19.74
#